data_AF-A0A0G3IYI8-F1
#
_entry.id   AF-A0A0G3IYI8-F1
#
_cell.length_a   1.000
_cell.length_b   1.000
_cell.length_c   1.000
_cell.angle_alpha   90.00
_cell.angle_beta   90.00
_cell.angle_gamma   90.00
#
_symmetry.space_group_name_H-M   'P 1'
#
loop_
_entity.id
_entity.type
_entity.pdbx_description
1 polymer ?
#
loop_
_entity_poly.entity_id
_entity_poly.type
_entity_poly.pdbx_seq_one_letter_code
_entity_poly.pdbx_strand_id
1 'polypeptide(L)'
;MRRPLIAVLLAFAAALCPMAAPEAAAGDDDCALLLPAADRLEAVFNEIAPTGTPPWIAAQVRAPLSPLHNLSSPPGIDLRIRSNMVASQIDNRDPYRPATPERLASDLAQARDLLVAVRDWCAP
;
A
#
# COMPACT_ATOMS: atom_id res chain seq x y z
N MET A 1 30.26 -23.64 62.30
CA MET A 1 30.53 -22.19 62.22
C MET A 1 29.93 -21.64 60.93
N ARG A 2 29.02 -20.65 61.07
CA ARG A 2 28.66 -19.54 60.15
C ARG A 2 28.49 -19.79 58.62
N ARG A 3 27.24 -19.67 58.13
CA ARG A 3 26.82 -19.11 56.80
C ARG A 3 27.28 -17.64 56.68
N PRO A 4 27.21 -16.89 55.53
CA PRO A 4 26.50 -17.08 54.23
C PRO A 4 27.40 -16.71 53.00
N LEU A 5 26.97 -16.70 51.73
CA LEU A 5 26.48 -15.53 50.96
C LEU A 5 26.35 -15.96 49.48
N ILE A 6 25.14 -16.00 48.90
CA ILE A 6 24.55 -14.91 48.11
C ILE A 6 25.15 -14.81 46.68
N ALA A 7 24.27 -15.17 45.73
CA ALA A 7 24.03 -14.55 44.44
C ALA A 7 25.20 -14.29 43.48
N VAL A 8 25.19 -15.01 42.36
CA VAL A 8 25.35 -14.39 41.04
C VAL A 8 24.39 -15.07 40.06
N LEU A 9 23.10 -14.74 40.18
CA LEU A 9 22.17 -14.77 39.06
C LEU A 9 22.49 -13.53 38.21
N LEU A 10 23.37 -13.65 37.23
CA LEU A 10 23.56 -12.61 36.21
C LEU A 10 22.68 -12.95 35.01
N ALA A 11 21.47 -12.41 35.07
CA ALA A 11 20.58 -12.29 33.94
C ALA A 11 21.26 -11.44 32.86
N PHE A 12 21.52 -12.02 31.70
CA PHE A 12 21.73 -11.24 30.49
C PHE A 12 20.38 -10.66 30.10
N ALA A 13 20.13 -9.42 30.51
CA ALA A 13 19.09 -8.60 29.94
C ALA A 13 19.47 -8.34 28.47
N ALA A 14 18.92 -9.15 27.57
CA ALA A 14 18.84 -8.79 26.16
C ALA A 14 17.99 -7.53 26.08
N ALA A 15 18.66 -6.37 26.04
CA ALA A 15 18.06 -5.12 25.65
C ALA A 15 17.69 -5.26 24.17
N LEU A 16 16.52 -5.86 23.92
CA LEU A 16 15.78 -5.69 22.68
C LEU A 16 15.48 -4.20 22.60
N CYS A 17 16.34 -3.45 21.91
CA CYS A 17 15.94 -2.16 21.35
C CYS A 17 14.74 -2.46 20.45
N PRO A 18 13.53 -1.96 20.74
CA PRO A 18 12.61 -1.74 19.65
C PRO A 18 13.27 -0.61 18.86
N MET A 19 13.96 -0.94 17.77
CA MET A 19 14.04 0.00 16.65
C MET A 19 12.62 0.14 16.16
N ALA A 20 11.83 0.97 16.83
CA ALA A 20 10.74 1.67 16.19
C ALA A 20 11.44 2.49 15.10
N ALA A 21 11.41 1.97 13.87
CA ALA A 21 11.69 2.80 12.72
C ALA A 21 10.83 4.06 12.86
N PRO A 22 11.34 5.25 12.53
CA PRO A 22 10.47 6.40 12.48
C PRO A 22 9.36 6.05 11.49
N GLU A 23 8.17 5.77 12.01
CA GLU A 23 6.95 5.94 11.27
C GLU A 23 6.98 7.41 10.92
N ALA A 24 7.43 7.70 9.70
CA ALA A 24 7.19 8.98 9.09
C ALA A 24 5.67 9.10 9.11
N ALA A 25 5.12 9.71 10.17
CA ALA A 25 3.75 10.16 10.18
C ALA A 25 3.57 10.85 8.83
N ALA A 26 2.52 10.47 8.09
CA ALA A 26 2.13 11.25 6.94
C ALA A 26 2.19 12.71 7.40
N GLY A 27 3.10 13.50 6.82
CA GLY A 27 2.94 14.94 6.95
C GLY A 27 1.54 15.22 6.43
N ASP A 28 0.78 16.09 7.09
CA ASP A 28 -0.57 16.49 6.67
C ASP A 28 -0.64 16.77 5.13
N ASP A 29 0.49 17.19 4.55
CA ASP A 29 0.75 17.38 3.13
C ASP A 29 0.54 16.13 2.24
N ASP A 30 0.96 14.94 2.67
CA ASP A 30 0.82 13.70 1.88
C ASP A 30 -0.65 13.29 1.79
N CYS A 31 -1.39 13.41 2.89
CA CYS A 31 -2.80 13.04 2.95
C CYS A 31 -3.69 13.96 2.09
N ALA A 32 -3.27 15.22 1.90
CA ALA A 32 -3.92 16.14 0.96
C ALA A 32 -3.83 15.66 -0.51
N LEU A 33 -2.86 14.81 -0.84
CA LEU A 33 -2.71 14.20 -2.17
C LEU A 33 -3.28 12.78 -2.23
N LEU A 34 -3.13 12.00 -1.16
CA LEU A 34 -3.57 10.61 -1.09
C LEU A 34 -5.09 10.46 -1.12
N LEU A 35 -5.81 11.18 -0.27
CA LEU A 35 -7.27 11.01 -0.17
C LEU A 35 -7.98 11.32 -1.50
N PRO A 36 -7.70 12.44 -2.20
CA PRO A 36 -8.32 12.72 -3.51
C PRO A 36 -7.91 11.75 -4.62
N ALA A 37 -6.72 11.13 -4.53
CA ALA A 37 -6.30 10.11 -5.47
C ALA A 37 -7.03 8.79 -5.21
N ALA A 38 -7.15 8.40 -3.93
CA ALA A 38 -7.86 7.20 -3.50
C ALA A 38 -9.34 7.24 -3.90
N ASP A 39 -10.04 8.36 -3.69
CA ASP A 39 -11.45 8.49 -4.05
C ASP A 39 -11.68 8.39 -5.57
N ARG A 40 -10.79 8.99 -6.38
CA ARG A 40 -10.85 8.85 -7.84
C ARG A 40 -10.55 7.44 -8.30
N LEU A 41 -9.59 6.76 -7.67
CA LEU A 41 -9.30 5.36 -7.96
C LEU A 41 -10.46 4.45 -7.59
N GLU A 42 -11.10 4.66 -6.44
CA GLU A 42 -12.27 3.90 -6.02
C GLU A 42 -13.41 4.01 -7.03
N ALA A 43 -13.70 5.22 -7.49
CA ALA A 43 -14.72 5.46 -8.51
C ALA A 43 -14.44 4.65 -9.79
N VAL A 44 -13.21 4.71 -10.31
CA VAL A 44 -12.81 3.95 -11.51
C VAL A 44 -12.80 2.44 -11.25
N PHE A 45 -12.35 1.99 -10.07
CA PHE A 45 -12.33 0.57 -9.69
C PHE A 45 -13.72 -0.05 -9.66
N ASN A 46 -14.76 0.72 -9.38
CA ASN A 46 -16.15 0.27 -9.42
C ASN A 46 -16.67 0.04 -10.84
N GLU A 47 -16.00 0.55 -11.87
CA GLU A 47 -16.32 0.30 -13.28
C GLU A 47 -15.62 -0.94 -13.85
N ILE A 48 -14.65 -1.51 -13.12
CA ILE A 48 -13.84 -2.63 -13.59
C ILE A 48 -14.56 -3.96 -13.30
N ALA A 49 -14.85 -4.69 -14.37
CA ALA A 49 -15.22 -6.10 -14.33
C ALA A 49 -14.00 -6.99 -14.68
N PRO A 50 -13.82 -8.16 -14.04
CA PRO A 50 -12.74 -9.08 -14.38
C PRO A 50 -12.72 -9.51 -15.86
N THR A 51 -13.88 -9.49 -16.50
CA THR A 51 -14.05 -9.75 -17.94
C THR A 51 -14.83 -8.61 -18.58
N GLY A 52 -14.41 -8.17 -19.77
CA GLY A 52 -15.16 -7.18 -20.55
C GLY A 52 -14.90 -5.72 -20.17
N THR A 53 -13.95 -5.44 -19.28
CA THR A 53 -13.49 -4.05 -19.05
C THR A 53 -12.87 -3.49 -20.32
N PRO A 54 -13.34 -2.34 -20.83
CA PRO A 54 -12.75 -1.75 -22.01
C PRO A 54 -11.32 -1.22 -21.78
N PRO A 55 -10.41 -1.30 -22.78
CA PRO A 55 -9.01 -0.90 -22.59
C PRO A 55 -8.79 0.57 -22.20
N TRP A 56 -9.69 1.47 -22.57
CA TRP A 56 -9.56 2.90 -22.23
C TRP A 56 -9.70 3.18 -20.72
N ILE A 57 -10.30 2.26 -19.95
CA ILE A 57 -10.37 2.37 -18.48
C ILE A 57 -8.97 2.36 -17.87
N ALA A 58 -7.98 1.72 -18.49
CA ALA A 58 -6.60 1.75 -18.03
C ALA A 58 -6.02 3.17 -17.96
N ALA A 59 -6.41 4.07 -18.88
CA ALA A 59 -5.99 5.47 -18.83
C ALA A 59 -6.63 6.22 -17.65
N GLN A 60 -7.88 5.89 -17.33
CA GLN A 60 -8.59 6.46 -16.19
C GLN A 60 -8.01 5.99 -14.85
N VAL A 61 -7.57 4.72 -14.75
CA VAL A 61 -6.85 4.22 -13.58
C VAL A 61 -5.51 4.93 -13.39
N ARG A 62 -4.79 5.25 -14.48
CA ARG A 62 -3.47 5.90 -14.40
C ARG A 62 -3.54 7.41 -14.12
N ALA A 63 -4.64 8.08 -14.48
CA ALA A 63 -4.75 9.54 -14.34
C ALA A 63 -4.61 10.03 -12.88
N PRO A 64 -5.22 9.39 -11.86
CA PRO A 64 -5.02 9.75 -10.45
C PRO A 64 -3.64 9.44 -9.89
N LEU A 65 -2.80 8.66 -10.59
CA LEU A 65 -1.51 8.20 -10.06
C LEU A 65 -0.41 9.26 -10.15
N SER A 66 -0.53 10.21 -11.08
CA SER A 66 0.45 11.28 -11.28
C SER A 66 0.88 12.01 -9.98
N PRO A 67 -0.04 12.51 -9.13
CA PRO A 67 0.34 13.16 -7.86
C PRO A 67 1.02 12.21 -6.87
N LEU A 68 0.84 10.89 -6.99
CA LEU A 68 1.42 9.91 -6.07
C LEU A 68 2.90 9.61 -6.37
N HIS A 69 3.44 10.06 -7.51
CA HIS A 69 4.83 9.75 -7.89
C HIS A 69 5.89 10.40 -7.00
N ASN A 70 5.55 11.50 -6.31
CA ASN A 70 6.47 12.23 -5.44
C ASN A 70 6.28 11.89 -3.96
N LEU A 71 5.33 11.01 -3.63
CA LEU A 71 5.08 10.60 -2.25
C LEU A 71 6.10 9.54 -1.82
N SER A 72 6.55 9.65 -0.58
CA SER A 72 7.42 8.67 0.07
C SER A 72 6.68 7.81 1.10
N SER A 73 5.45 8.18 1.45
CA SER A 73 4.61 7.40 2.36
C SER A 73 4.37 5.98 1.82
N PRO A 74 4.54 4.93 2.65
CA PRO A 74 4.32 3.55 2.23
C PRO A 74 2.98 3.30 1.52
N PRO A 75 1.81 3.74 2.06
CA PRO A 75 0.53 3.47 1.40
C PRO A 75 0.39 4.20 0.05
N GLY A 76 1.04 5.35 -0.13
CA GLY A 76 1.05 6.06 -1.43
C GLY A 76 1.86 5.34 -2.49
N ILE A 77 3.03 4.83 -2.12
CA ILE A 77 3.88 4.04 -3.02
C ILE A 77 3.15 2.76 -3.44
N ASP A 78 2.59 2.03 -2.48
CA ASP A 78 1.92 0.75 -2.72
C ASP A 78 0.66 0.94 -3.58
N LEU A 79 -0.18 1.93 -3.26
CA LEU A 79 -1.38 2.23 -4.03
C LEU A 79 -1.04 2.58 -5.48
N ARG A 80 0.00 3.39 -5.70
CA ARG A 80 0.48 3.74 -7.04
C ARG A 80 0.91 2.50 -7.83
N ILE A 81 1.73 1.64 -7.22
CA ILE A 81 2.26 0.43 -7.88
C ILE A 81 1.12 -0.52 -8.23
N ARG A 82 0.25 -0.85 -7.26
CA ARG A 82 -0.86 -1.79 -7.46
C ARG A 82 -1.89 -1.27 -8.45
N SER A 83 -2.22 0.02 -8.41
CA SER A 83 -3.14 0.61 -9.38
C SER A 83 -2.57 0.58 -10.80
N ASN A 84 -1.27 0.80 -10.97
CA ASN A 84 -0.64 0.65 -12.29
C ASN A 84 -0.62 -0.81 -12.77
N MET A 85 -0.48 -1.78 -11.85
CA MET A 85 -0.65 -3.20 -12.18
C MET A 85 -2.07 -3.51 -12.70
N VAL A 86 -3.11 -3.00 -12.03
CA VAL A 86 -4.51 -3.10 -12.50
C VAL A 86 -4.66 -2.52 -13.90
N ALA A 87 -4.12 -1.31 -14.15
CA ALA A 87 -4.18 -0.68 -15.45
C ALA A 87 -3.47 -1.52 -16.54
N SER A 88 -2.31 -2.09 -16.24
CA SER A 88 -1.57 -2.97 -17.17
C SER A 88 -2.29 -4.28 -17.47
N GLN A 89 -3.07 -4.81 -16.53
CA GLN A 89 -3.94 -5.97 -16.77
C GLN A 89 -5.12 -5.62 -17.71
N ILE A 90 -5.63 -4.39 -17.65
CA ILE A 90 -6.75 -3.94 -18.51
C ILE A 90 -6.28 -3.73 -19.96
N ASP A 91 -5.14 -3.08 -20.17
CA ASP A 91 -4.64 -2.76 -21.51
C ASP A 91 -3.56 -3.70 -22.03
N ASN A 92 -3.26 -4.77 -21.28
CA ASN A 92 -2.29 -5.82 -21.62
C ASN A 92 -0.91 -5.26 -22.05
N ARG A 93 -0.44 -4.19 -21.38
CA ARG A 93 0.82 -3.51 -21.71
C ARG A 93 2.07 -4.15 -21.11
N ASP A 94 1.94 -5.06 -20.15
CA ASP A 94 3.09 -5.74 -19.52
C ASP A 94 3.40 -7.07 -20.24
N PRO A 95 4.47 -7.15 -21.05
CA PRO A 95 4.81 -8.36 -21.80
C PRO A 95 5.26 -9.52 -20.90
N TYR A 96 5.69 -9.24 -19.66
CA TYR A 96 6.14 -10.25 -18.71
C TYR A 96 5.00 -10.76 -17.83
N ARG A 97 3.85 -10.09 -17.87
CA ARG A 97 2.68 -10.41 -17.05
C ARG A 97 1.41 -10.35 -17.89
N PRO A 98 1.12 -11.41 -18.67
CA PRO A 98 -0.04 -11.45 -19.55
C PRO A 98 -1.37 -11.15 -18.83
N ALA A 99 -2.26 -10.42 -19.49
CA ALA A 99 -3.59 -10.15 -18.96
C ALA A 99 -4.42 -11.44 -18.82
N THR A 100 -4.97 -11.71 -17.63
CA THR A 100 -6.00 -12.73 -17.42
C THR A 100 -7.09 -12.19 -16.48
N PRO A 101 -8.34 -12.69 -16.58
CA PRO A 101 -9.42 -12.27 -15.69
C PRO A 101 -9.12 -12.49 -14.20
N GLU A 102 -8.52 -13.63 -13.86
CA GLU A 102 -8.19 -14.01 -12.49
C GLU A 102 -7.13 -13.08 -11.90
N ARG A 103 -6.14 -12.70 -12.73
CA ARG A 103 -5.08 -11.79 -12.33
C ARG A 103 -5.59 -10.36 -12.19
N LEU A 104 -6.46 -9.91 -13.10
CA LEU A 104 -7.14 -8.61 -12.96
C LEU A 104 -7.97 -8.56 -11.67
N ALA A 105 -8.75 -9.61 -11.38
CA ALA A 105 -9.54 -9.68 -10.15
C ALA A 105 -8.65 -9.64 -8.89
N SER A 106 -7.55 -10.39 -8.88
CA SER A 106 -6.59 -10.42 -7.76
C SER A 106 -5.91 -9.07 -7.54
N ASP A 107 -5.44 -8.41 -8.60
CA ASP A 107 -4.82 -7.10 -8.50
C ASP A 107 -5.82 -6.02 -8.06
N LEU A 108 -7.05 -6.08 -8.56
CA LEU A 108 -8.11 -5.15 -8.19
C LEU A 108 -8.49 -5.29 -6.71
N ALA A 109 -8.56 -6.52 -6.19
CA ALA A 109 -8.81 -6.76 -4.77
C ALA A 109 -7.70 -6.14 -3.91
N GLN A 110 -6.44 -6.41 -4.24
CA GLN A 110 -5.29 -5.84 -3.51
C GLN A 110 -5.24 -4.30 -3.61
N ALA A 111 -5.58 -3.74 -4.76
CA ALA A 111 -5.65 -2.28 -4.92
C ALA A 111 -6.78 -1.67 -4.07
N ARG A 112 -7.91 -2.36 -3.92
CA ARG A 112 -9.00 -1.93 -3.02
C ARG A 112 -8.59 -2.00 -1.55
N ASP A 113 -7.88 -3.03 -1.12
CA ASP A 113 -7.36 -3.11 0.25
C ASP A 113 -6.43 -1.93 0.56
N LEU A 114 -5.65 -1.47 -0.42
CA LEU A 114 -4.80 -0.30 -0.27
C LEU A 114 -5.57 1.03 -0.18
N LEU A 115 -6.79 1.11 -0.73
CA LEU A 115 -7.65 2.27 -0.51
C LEU A 115 -8.07 2.37 0.96
N VAL A 116 -8.35 1.24 1.61
CA VAL A 116 -8.63 1.18 3.05
C VAL A 116 -7.38 1.59 3.84
N ALA A 117 -6.22 1.02 3.50
CA ALA A 117 -4.96 1.37 4.17
C ALA A 117 -4.62 2.86 4.05
N VAL A 118 -4.87 3.50 2.91
CA VAL A 118 -4.70 4.96 2.75
C VAL A 118 -5.63 5.74 3.68
N ARG A 119 -6.89 5.31 3.83
CA ARG A 119 -7.86 5.99 4.70
C ARG A 119 -7.51 5.84 6.16
N ASP A 120 -7.09 4.64 6.56
CA ASP A 120 -6.63 4.37 7.93
C ASP A 120 -5.37 5.18 8.26
N TRP A 121 -4.44 5.29 7.30
CA TRP A 121 -3.22 6.07 7.44
C TRP A 121 -3.47 7.58 7.57
N CYS A 122 -4.49 8.08 6.89
CA CYS A 122 -4.88 9.50 6.92
C CYS A 122 -5.99 9.82 7.94
N ALA A 123 -6.32 8.88 8.83
CA ALA A 123 -7.27 9.12 9.91
C ALA A 123 -6.68 10.11 10.95
N PRO A 124 -7.49 11.03 11.49
CA PRO A 124 -7.04 12.05 12.47
C PRO A 124 -6.73 11.48 13.85
#